data_AF-A0A6A5A588-F1
#
_entry.id   AF-A0A6A5A588-F1
#
_cell.length_a   1.000
_cell.length_b   1.000
_cell.length_c   1.000
_cell.angle_alpha   90.00
_cell.angle_beta   90.00
_cell.angle_gamma   90.00
#
_symmetry.space_group_name_H-M   'P 1'
#
loop_
_entity.id
_entity.type
_entity.pdbx_description
1 polymer ?
#
loop_
_entity_poly.entity_id
_entity_poly.type
_entity_poly.pdbx_seq_one_letter_code
_entity_poly.pdbx_strand_id
1 'polypeptide(L)'
;NTMAAHVTLDVAKHVQGDGSIELKYSGEKRFCRKCNVPKPDRTHHCSACGSCIAKMDHHCVFLNKYSTPFHDGSRCIGLENYKFFVLFLWWSAVVCLDTAYLTWTHVFGLAFDRLAHDIAARAFQLTSPHTQVVCVFFTSMCVGLALLVFCGMHLVLSMCNLTTLEYCEKRGTIGFVNYYNVGVLSNLHQVFGNWLVACLPIYPSHMTALRQQFPVNVKKFD
;
A
#
# COMPACT_ATOMS: atom_id res chain seq x y z
N ASN A 1 4.52 16.17 20.01
CA ASN A 1 5.28 14.90 19.98
C ASN A 1 4.83 13.95 18.87
N THR A 2 4.75 14.43 17.63
CA THR A 2 4.42 13.60 16.46
C THR A 2 5.72 13.03 15.88
N MET A 3 5.94 11.73 16.06
CA MET A 3 7.00 10.99 15.40
C MET A 3 6.80 11.09 13.88
N ALA A 4 7.47 12.06 13.26
CA ALA A 4 7.65 12.06 11.83
C ALA A 4 8.44 10.80 11.47
N ALA A 5 7.99 10.06 10.46
CA ALA A 5 8.77 9.04 9.78
C ALA A 5 9.91 9.69 8.97
N HIS A 6 10.71 10.53 9.63
CA HIS A 6 12.06 10.82 9.17
C HIS A 6 12.85 9.55 9.41
N VAL A 7 13.05 8.78 8.34
CA VAL A 7 14.09 7.76 8.35
C VAL A 7 15.41 8.53 8.35
N THR A 8 15.96 8.80 9.54
CA THR A 8 17.36 9.19 9.69
C THR A 8 18.19 7.99 9.29
N LEU A 9 18.62 7.97 8.03
CA LEU A 9 19.62 7.03 7.55
C LEU A 9 20.94 7.41 8.22
N ASP A 10 21.46 6.51 9.04
CA ASP A 10 22.78 6.65 9.64
C ASP A 10 23.84 6.46 8.55
N VAL A 11 24.26 7.59 7.99
CA VAL A 11 25.19 7.66 6.84
C VAL A 11 26.52 6.97 7.15
N ALA A 12 26.93 6.92 8.43
CA ALA A 12 28.16 6.26 8.86
C ALA A 12 28.14 4.73 8.71
N LYS A 13 26.95 4.12 8.63
CA LYS A 13 26.80 2.66 8.40
C LYS A 13 26.74 2.26 6.93
N HIS A 14 26.72 3.22 6.00
CA HIS A 14 26.65 2.99 4.55
C HIS A 14 28.02 3.17 3.85
N VAL A 15 29.10 2.75 4.49
CA VAL A 15 30.44 2.71 3.88
C VAL A 15 30.58 1.43 3.04
N GLN A 16 31.50 1.43 2.06
CA GLN A 16 31.78 0.32 1.15
C GLN A 16 31.78 -1.05 1.87
N GLY A 17 31.01 -2.02 1.37
CA GLY A 17 30.82 -3.32 2.03
C GLY A 17 29.48 -3.51 2.77
N ASP A 18 28.50 -2.62 2.58
CA ASP A 18 27.15 -2.73 3.18
C ASP A 18 26.24 -3.79 2.54
N GLY A 19 26.71 -4.48 1.50
CA GLY A 19 25.94 -5.51 0.81
C GLY A 19 24.77 -4.98 -0.02
N SER A 20 24.78 -3.69 -0.41
CA SER A 20 23.81 -3.13 -1.36
C SER A 20 23.95 -3.78 -2.73
N ILE A 21 22.81 -4.21 -3.28
CA ILE A 21 22.75 -4.89 -4.58
C ILE A 21 22.24 -3.99 -5.71
N GLU A 22 21.70 -2.81 -5.37
CA GLU A 22 21.21 -1.84 -6.35
C GLU A 22 22.25 -0.77 -6.67
N LEU A 23 23.07 -1.05 -7.68
CA LEU A 23 24.09 -0.14 -8.18
C LEU A 23 23.65 0.61 -9.44
N LYS A 24 24.30 1.73 -9.73
CA LYS A 24 24.23 2.38 -11.06
C LYS A 24 24.95 1.53 -12.10
N TYR A 25 24.73 1.82 -13.39
CA TYR A 25 25.50 1.20 -14.47
C TYR A 25 27.02 1.40 -14.34
N SER A 26 27.45 2.51 -13.72
CA SER A 26 28.86 2.78 -13.40
C SER A 26 29.42 1.93 -12.24
N GLY A 27 28.61 1.06 -11.62
CA GLY A 27 28.97 0.31 -10.41
C GLY A 27 28.92 1.13 -9.11
N GLU A 28 28.59 2.41 -9.18
CA GLU A 28 28.47 3.26 -7.99
C GLU A 28 27.17 3.02 -7.23
N LYS A 29 27.20 3.25 -5.92
CA LYS A 29 25.98 3.28 -5.08
C LYS A 29 25.00 4.35 -5.56
N ARG A 30 23.70 4.09 -5.37
CA ARG A 30 22.64 5.06 -5.68
C ARG A 30 22.69 6.23 -4.70
N PHE A 31 22.45 7.45 -5.20
CA PHE A 31 22.47 8.68 -4.40
C PHE A 31 21.30 9.59 -4.75
N CYS A 32 20.71 10.25 -3.76
CA CYS A 32 19.64 11.22 -3.95
C CYS A 32 20.20 12.63 -3.93
N ARG A 33 20.31 13.27 -5.10
CA ARG A 33 20.78 14.66 -5.20
C ARG A 33 19.86 15.66 -4.47
N LYS A 34 18.54 15.44 -4.51
CA LYS A 34 17.54 16.34 -3.90
C LYS A 34 17.60 16.33 -2.37
N CYS A 35 17.82 15.15 -1.77
CA CYS A 35 17.91 15.00 -0.32
C CYS A 35 19.35 15.03 0.20
N ASN A 36 20.35 15.02 -0.69
CA ASN A 36 21.77 14.92 -0.39
C ASN A 36 22.14 13.73 0.52
N VAL A 37 21.58 12.55 0.23
CA VAL A 37 21.83 11.31 0.99
C VAL A 37 22.09 10.12 0.07
N PRO A 38 22.92 9.13 0.48
CA PRO A 38 22.95 7.82 -0.16
C PRO A 38 21.54 7.22 -0.17
N LYS A 39 21.17 6.56 -1.28
CA LYS A 39 19.89 5.84 -1.37
C LYS A 39 20.15 4.38 -0.99
N PRO A 40 19.59 3.89 0.13
CA PRO A 40 19.57 2.46 0.41
C PRO A 40 18.80 1.72 -0.68
N ASP A 41 19.01 0.41 -0.74
CA ASP A 41 18.26 -0.49 -1.60
C ASP A 41 16.75 -0.28 -1.44
N ARG A 42 16.01 -0.38 -2.56
CA ARG A 42 14.54 -0.22 -2.63
C ARG A 42 14.02 1.15 -2.18
N THR A 43 14.89 2.16 -2.04
CA THR A 43 14.50 3.52 -1.65
C THR A 43 14.33 4.43 -2.87
N HIS A 44 13.21 5.15 -2.91
CA HIS A 44 12.90 6.08 -4.00
C HIS A 44 12.59 7.47 -3.45
N HIS A 45 12.94 8.51 -4.22
CA HIS A 45 12.61 9.88 -3.85
C HIS A 45 11.24 10.23 -4.42
N CYS A 46 10.29 10.58 -3.56
CA CYS A 46 9.00 11.11 -3.98
C CYS A 46 9.09 12.64 -4.03
N SER A 47 8.90 13.22 -5.22
CA SER A 47 8.92 14.68 -5.40
C SER A 47 7.76 15.36 -4.68
N ALA A 48 6.57 14.74 -4.66
CA ALA A 48 5.41 15.27 -3.96
C ALA A 48 5.64 15.30 -2.44
N CYS A 49 6.27 14.26 -1.89
CA CYS A 49 6.64 14.24 -0.47
C CYS A 49 7.94 14.97 -0.13
N GLY A 50 8.70 15.46 -1.11
CA GLY A 50 10.00 16.10 -0.92
C GLY A 50 11.06 15.26 -0.21
N SER A 51 10.91 13.93 -0.17
CA SER A 51 11.73 13.06 0.68
C SER A 51 11.95 11.66 0.07
N CYS A 52 13.00 10.99 0.55
CA CYS A 52 13.27 9.58 0.21
C CYS A 52 12.44 8.64 1.09
N ILE A 53 11.75 7.71 0.45
CA ILE A 53 10.86 6.74 1.09
C ILE A 53 11.47 5.34 0.93
N ALA A 54 11.77 4.69 2.05
CA ALA A 54 12.29 3.32 2.07
C ALA A 54 11.23 2.32 1.62
N LYS A 55 11.62 1.33 0.81
CA LYS A 55 10.71 0.36 0.16
C LYS A 55 9.45 1.04 -0.38
N MET A 56 9.65 2.13 -1.14
CA MET A 56 8.54 2.93 -1.66
C MET A 56 7.65 2.08 -2.56
N ASP A 57 6.35 2.10 -2.27
CA ASP A 57 5.35 1.40 -3.07
C ASP A 57 4.67 2.35 -4.05
N HIS A 58 3.99 3.35 -3.53
CA HIS A 58 3.38 4.41 -4.33
C HIS A 58 3.11 5.64 -3.47
N HIS A 59 2.80 6.73 -4.15
CA HIS A 59 2.31 7.94 -3.52
C HIS A 59 0.77 7.91 -3.53
N CYS A 60 0.16 7.86 -2.34
CA CYS A 60 -1.28 7.65 -2.21
C CYS A 60 -1.98 8.99 -1.97
N VAL A 61 -2.73 9.45 -2.98
CA VAL A 61 -3.50 10.70 -2.91
C VAL A 61 -4.63 10.68 -1.87
N PHE A 62 -5.08 9.49 -1.46
CA PHE A 62 -6.16 9.32 -0.50
C PHE A 62 -5.69 9.40 0.97
N LEU A 63 -4.39 9.29 1.23
CA LEU A 63 -3.85 9.34 2.58
C LEU A 63 -3.29 10.72 2.89
N ASN A 64 -4.08 11.54 3.58
CA ASN A 64 -3.69 12.90 3.90
C ASN A 64 -2.97 12.99 5.26
N LYS A 65 -2.03 13.93 5.39
CA LYS A 65 -1.40 14.36 6.63
C LYS A 65 -1.95 15.74 6.95
N TYR A 66 -1.43 16.77 6.28
CA TYR A 66 -1.94 18.15 6.22
C TYR A 66 -1.27 18.83 5.01
N SER A 67 -2.03 19.57 4.22
CA SER A 67 -1.48 20.33 3.10
C SER A 67 -0.71 21.54 3.63
N THR A 68 0.51 21.75 3.15
CA THR A 68 1.30 22.97 3.39
C THR A 68 1.57 23.64 2.03
N PRO A 69 1.98 24.92 1.99
CA PRO A 69 2.28 25.61 0.73
C PRO A 69 3.33 24.90 -0.15
N PHE A 70 4.07 23.93 0.38
CA PHE A 70 5.13 23.18 -0.30
C PHE A 70 4.84 21.67 -0.44
N HIS A 71 3.73 21.18 0.09
CA HIS A 71 3.42 19.75 0.14
C HIS A 71 1.89 19.54 0.09
N ASP A 72 1.39 18.80 -0.90
CA ASP A 72 -0.06 18.62 -1.15
C ASP A 72 -0.81 17.91 0.01
N GLY A 73 -0.06 17.35 0.95
CA GLY A 73 -0.56 16.75 2.19
C GLY A 73 -0.66 15.23 2.10
N SER A 74 -0.59 14.67 0.90
CA SER A 74 -0.71 13.24 0.68
C SER A 74 0.54 12.45 1.13
N ARG A 75 0.41 11.15 1.37
CA ARG A 75 1.50 10.31 1.90
C ARG A 75 1.89 9.20 0.96
N CYS A 76 3.17 8.89 0.96
CA CYS A 76 3.66 7.64 0.39
C CYS A 76 3.30 6.43 1.27
N ILE A 77 3.00 5.34 0.58
CA ILE A 77 3.07 3.99 1.11
C ILE A 77 4.49 3.47 0.90
N GLY A 78 5.10 2.93 1.94
CA GLY A 78 6.42 2.31 1.92
C GLY A 78 6.64 1.41 3.13
N LEU A 79 7.90 1.15 3.48
CA LEU A 79 8.28 0.18 4.50
C LEU A 79 7.46 0.29 5.80
N GLU A 80 7.31 1.52 6.30
CA GLU A 80 6.75 1.79 7.63
C GLU A 80 5.24 1.60 7.76
N ASN A 81 4.52 1.67 6.63
CA ASN A 81 3.06 1.68 6.63
C ASN A 81 2.42 0.72 5.64
N TYR A 82 3.21 -0.04 4.86
CA TYR A 82 2.69 -0.99 3.87
C TYR A 82 1.77 -2.03 4.50
N LYS A 83 2.14 -2.59 5.66
CA LYS A 83 1.27 -3.53 6.39
C LYS A 83 -0.10 -2.92 6.70
N PHE A 84 -0.11 -1.71 7.28
CA PHE A 84 -1.35 -1.03 7.64
C PHE A 84 -2.20 -0.70 6.43
N PHE A 85 -1.56 -0.36 5.31
CA PHE A 85 -2.24 -0.14 4.04
C PHE A 85 -2.92 -1.41 3.52
N VAL A 86 -2.23 -2.55 3.50
CA VAL A 86 -2.85 -3.82 3.05
C VAL A 86 -3.99 -4.25 3.98
N LEU A 87 -3.81 -4.10 5.30
CA LEU A 87 -4.89 -4.35 6.27
C LEU A 87 -6.08 -3.39 6.09
N PHE A 88 -5.83 -2.12 5.79
CA PHE A 88 -6.87 -1.14 5.47
C PHE A 88 -7.66 -1.57 4.24
N LEU A 89 -7.01 -2.01 3.16
CA LEU A 89 -7.69 -2.51 1.96
C LEU A 89 -8.57 -3.72 2.30
N TRP A 90 -8.03 -4.69 3.03
CA TRP A 90 -8.76 -5.90 3.42
C TRP A 90 -9.99 -5.59 4.26
N TRP A 91 -9.83 -4.88 5.38
CA TRP A 91 -10.93 -4.59 6.29
C TRP A 91 -11.97 -3.66 5.67
N SER A 92 -11.56 -2.70 4.84
CA SER A 92 -12.49 -1.84 4.11
C SER A 92 -13.30 -2.64 3.08
N ALA A 93 -12.66 -3.58 2.36
CA ALA A 93 -13.38 -4.47 1.45
C ALA A 93 -14.39 -5.34 2.20
N VAL A 94 -14.00 -5.93 3.33
CA VAL A 94 -14.89 -6.74 4.17
C VAL A 94 -16.10 -5.92 4.63
N VAL A 95 -15.89 -4.74 5.21
CA VAL A 95 -17.00 -3.90 5.70
C VAL A 95 -17.92 -3.46 4.57
N CYS A 96 -17.39 -3.07 3.41
CA CYS A 96 -18.20 -2.69 2.26
C CYS A 96 -19.03 -3.86 1.71
N LEU A 97 -18.44 -5.05 1.58
CA LEU A 97 -19.14 -6.23 1.08
C LEU A 97 -20.16 -6.76 2.10
N ASP A 98 -19.84 -6.72 3.38
CA ASP A 98 -20.78 -7.07 4.46
C ASP A 98 -21.96 -6.08 4.51
N THR A 99 -21.69 -4.78 4.36
CA THR A 99 -22.75 -3.76 4.25
C THR A 99 -23.66 -4.03 3.05
N ALA A 100 -23.08 -4.35 1.89
CA ALA A 100 -23.86 -4.70 0.70
C ALA A 100 -24.70 -5.97 0.91
N TYR A 101 -24.13 -6.99 1.55
CA TYR A 101 -24.82 -8.23 1.90
C TYR A 101 -25.99 -7.99 2.85
N LEU A 102 -25.76 -7.30 3.98
CA LEU A 102 -26.81 -6.98 4.95
C LEU A 102 -27.90 -6.09 4.35
N THR A 103 -27.52 -5.15 3.47
CA THR A 103 -28.49 -4.30 2.77
C THR A 103 -29.37 -5.15 1.84
N TRP A 104 -28.76 -6.03 1.06
CA TRP A 104 -29.45 -6.97 0.16
C TRP A 104 -30.45 -7.86 0.91
N THR A 105 -30.03 -8.46 2.02
CA THR A 105 -30.84 -9.44 2.75
C THR A 105 -32.00 -8.81 3.51
N HIS A 106 -31.83 -7.60 4.05
CA HIS A 106 -32.79 -7.04 5.01
C HIS A 106 -33.67 -5.92 4.46
N VAL A 107 -33.16 -5.07 3.56
CA VAL A 107 -33.85 -3.80 3.23
C VAL A 107 -33.88 -3.45 1.75
N PHE A 108 -33.06 -4.08 0.90
CA PHE A 108 -32.90 -3.69 -0.50
C PHE A 108 -34.20 -3.80 -1.30
N GLY A 109 -34.91 -4.93 -1.23
CA GLY A 109 -36.15 -5.12 -1.99
C GLY A 109 -37.20 -4.05 -1.68
N LEU A 110 -37.48 -3.81 -0.39
CA LEU A 110 -38.43 -2.79 0.04
C LEU A 110 -37.98 -1.37 -0.38
N ALA A 111 -36.69 -1.05 -0.24
CA ALA A 111 -36.16 0.24 -0.64
C ALA A 111 -36.25 0.44 -2.17
N PHE A 112 -35.97 -0.60 -2.94
CA PHE A 112 -36.02 -0.56 -4.40
C PHE A 112 -37.44 -0.39 -4.92
N ASP A 113 -38.41 -1.13 -4.38
CA ASP A 113 -39.82 -1.01 -4.77
C ASP A 113 -40.37 0.39 -4.47
N ARG A 114 -40.04 0.95 -3.29
CA ARG A 114 -40.45 2.30 -2.92
C ARG A 114 -39.77 3.37 -3.78
N LEU A 115 -38.49 3.21 -4.09
CA LEU A 115 -37.80 4.10 -5.03
C LEU A 115 -38.46 4.07 -6.42
N ALA A 116 -38.84 2.90 -6.92
CA ALA A 116 -39.54 2.76 -8.19
C ALA A 116 -40.90 3.48 -8.17
N HIS A 117 -41.65 3.39 -7.06
CA HIS A 117 -42.90 4.11 -6.86
C HIS A 117 -42.69 5.64 -6.81
N ASP A 118 -41.68 6.11 -6.07
CA ASP A 118 -41.36 7.54 -5.98
C ASP A 118 -41.00 8.13 -7.36
N ILE A 119 -40.25 7.37 -8.18
CA ILE A 119 -39.92 7.75 -9.55
C ILE A 119 -41.18 7.80 -10.43
N ALA A 120 -42.03 6.76 -10.36
CA ALA A 120 -43.27 6.70 -11.14
C ALA A 120 -44.24 7.84 -10.78
N ALA A 121 -44.31 8.21 -9.50
CA ALA A 121 -45.11 9.31 -9.00
C ALA A 121 -44.49 10.70 -9.24
N ARG A 122 -43.30 10.78 -9.87
CA ARG A 122 -42.51 12.02 -10.04
C ARG A 122 -42.20 12.72 -8.70
N ALA A 123 -42.08 11.95 -7.63
CA ALA A 123 -41.80 12.39 -6.27
C ALA A 123 -40.38 12.03 -5.80
N PHE A 124 -39.46 11.73 -6.72
CA PHE A 124 -38.09 11.36 -6.41
C PHE A 124 -37.38 12.43 -5.57
N GLN A 125 -36.74 12.00 -4.48
CA GLN A 125 -35.89 12.83 -3.65
C GLN A 125 -34.59 12.09 -3.33
N LEU A 126 -33.46 12.75 -3.56
CA LEU A 126 -32.14 12.17 -3.29
C LEU A 126 -31.92 11.87 -1.80
N THR A 127 -32.53 12.67 -0.93
CA THR A 127 -32.44 12.54 0.53
C THR A 127 -33.47 11.56 1.10
N SER A 128 -34.30 10.92 0.27
CA SER A 128 -35.24 9.92 0.77
C SER A 128 -34.48 8.68 1.29
N PRO A 129 -34.97 8.02 2.35
CA PRO A 129 -34.29 6.85 2.90
C PRO A 129 -34.18 5.71 1.89
N HIS A 130 -35.18 5.57 1.00
CA HIS A 130 -35.21 4.53 -0.04
C HIS A 130 -34.13 4.76 -1.09
N THR A 131 -33.99 6.00 -1.58
CA THR A 131 -32.90 6.37 -2.50
C THR A 131 -31.54 6.15 -1.85
N GLN A 132 -31.36 6.60 -0.60
CA GLN A 132 -30.08 6.47 0.10
C GLN A 132 -29.69 5.01 0.33
N VAL A 133 -30.62 4.13 0.71
CA VAL A 133 -30.35 2.69 0.89
C VAL A 133 -29.92 2.04 -0.43
N VAL A 134 -30.60 2.35 -1.53
CA VAL A 134 -30.22 1.84 -2.86
C VAL A 134 -28.84 2.35 -3.27
N CYS A 135 -28.53 3.63 -3.04
CA CYS A 135 -27.20 4.19 -3.29
C CYS A 135 -26.13 3.51 -2.43
N VAL A 136 -26.36 3.35 -1.13
CA VAL A 136 -25.43 2.68 -0.20
C VAL A 136 -25.15 1.25 -0.65
N PHE A 137 -26.17 0.51 -1.10
CA PHE A 137 -25.97 -0.84 -1.63
C PHE A 137 -24.99 -0.85 -2.81
N PHE A 138 -25.27 -0.06 -3.85
CA PHE A 138 -24.44 -0.05 -5.06
C PHE A 138 -23.04 0.50 -4.78
N THR A 139 -22.93 1.58 -4.02
CA THR A 139 -21.63 2.15 -3.64
C THR A 139 -20.81 1.15 -2.82
N SER A 140 -21.40 0.52 -1.80
CA SER A 140 -20.71 -0.47 -0.96
C SER A 140 -20.27 -1.69 -1.76
N MET A 141 -21.12 -2.20 -2.65
CA MET A 141 -20.77 -3.32 -3.52
C MET A 141 -19.61 -2.97 -4.48
N CYS A 142 -19.72 -1.85 -5.20
CA CYS A 142 -18.70 -1.43 -6.16
C CYS A 142 -17.35 -1.13 -5.49
N VAL A 143 -17.36 -0.36 -4.39
CA VAL A 143 -16.14 -0.03 -3.63
C VAL A 143 -15.56 -1.29 -2.99
N GLY A 144 -16.38 -2.15 -2.40
CA GLY A 144 -15.93 -3.40 -1.78
C GLY A 144 -15.23 -4.32 -2.78
N LEU A 145 -15.80 -4.52 -3.97
CA LEU A 145 -15.20 -5.33 -5.03
C LEU A 145 -13.90 -4.71 -5.56
N ALA A 146 -13.87 -3.40 -5.79
CA ALA A 146 -12.67 -2.71 -6.26
C ALA A 146 -11.53 -2.82 -5.24
N LEU A 147 -11.82 -2.63 -3.94
CA LEU A 147 -10.85 -2.77 -2.86
C LEU A 147 -10.37 -4.21 -2.70
N LEU A 148 -11.25 -5.20 -2.90
CA LEU A 148 -10.86 -6.62 -2.86
C LEU A 148 -9.88 -6.98 -3.96
N VAL A 149 -10.12 -6.53 -5.20
CA VAL A 149 -9.20 -6.72 -6.34
C VAL A 149 -7.86 -6.02 -6.05
N PHE A 150 -7.91 -4.79 -5.54
CA PHE A 150 -6.71 -4.03 -5.20
C PHE A 150 -5.91 -4.70 -4.08
N CYS A 151 -6.58 -5.21 -3.05
CA CYS A 151 -5.97 -6.01 -1.98
C CYS A 151 -5.33 -7.28 -2.56
N GLY A 152 -6.03 -8.00 -3.44
CA GLY A 152 -5.53 -9.20 -4.09
C GLY A 152 -4.22 -8.96 -4.85
N MET A 153 -4.16 -7.88 -5.63
CA MET A 153 -2.93 -7.45 -6.31
C MET A 153 -1.78 -7.22 -5.30
N HIS A 154 -2.03 -6.49 -4.22
CA HIS A 154 -1.01 -6.23 -3.20
C HIS A 154 -0.57 -7.48 -2.43
N LEU A 155 -1.47 -8.45 -2.23
CA LEU A 155 -1.12 -9.75 -1.66
C LEU A 155 -0.19 -10.53 -2.60
N VAL A 156 -0.46 -10.53 -3.92
CA VAL A 156 0.43 -11.13 -4.92
C VAL A 156 1.81 -10.46 -4.91
N LEU A 157 1.85 -9.13 -4.92
CA LEU A 157 3.11 -8.38 -4.82
C LEU A 157 3.87 -8.72 -3.52
N SER A 158 3.15 -8.85 -2.40
CA SER A 158 3.73 -9.25 -1.11
C SER A 158 4.29 -10.67 -1.15
N MET A 159 3.59 -11.62 -1.78
CA MET A 159 4.06 -13.00 -1.98
C MET A 159 5.31 -13.05 -2.87
N CYS A 160 5.44 -12.13 -3.83
CA CYS A 160 6.62 -11.99 -4.69
C CYS A 160 7.71 -11.06 -4.12
N ASN A 161 7.49 -10.44 -2.96
CA ASN A 161 8.34 -9.38 -2.38
C ASN A 161 8.69 -8.24 -3.36
N LEU A 162 7.72 -7.81 -4.16
CA LEU A 162 7.83 -6.64 -5.02
C LEU A 162 7.00 -5.50 -4.45
N THR A 163 7.46 -4.26 -4.64
CA THR A 163 6.59 -3.10 -4.55
C THR A 163 5.89 -2.85 -5.89
N THR A 164 4.81 -2.08 -5.89
CA THR A 164 4.13 -1.65 -7.12
C THR A 164 5.08 -0.88 -8.03
N LEU A 165 5.91 0.00 -7.44
CA LEU A 165 6.92 0.76 -8.17
C LEU A 165 7.95 -0.18 -8.82
N GLU A 166 8.49 -1.15 -8.09
CA GLU A 166 9.44 -2.12 -8.64
C GLU A 166 8.82 -2.97 -9.74
N TYR A 167 7.58 -3.42 -9.54
CA TYR A 167 6.82 -4.16 -10.55
C TYR A 167 6.70 -3.33 -11.84
N CYS A 168 6.35 -2.05 -11.74
CA CYS A 168 6.23 -1.15 -12.88
C CYS A 168 7.57 -0.85 -13.55
N GLU A 169 8.63 -0.56 -12.78
CA GLU A 169 9.97 -0.27 -13.31
C GLU A 169 10.59 -1.47 -14.03
N LYS A 170 10.28 -2.69 -13.58
CA LYS A 170 10.84 -3.93 -14.13
C LYS A 170 9.93 -4.62 -15.13
N ARG A 171 8.72 -4.10 -15.34
CA ARG A 171 7.76 -4.66 -16.30
C ARG A 171 8.38 -4.66 -17.70
N GLY A 172 8.43 -5.83 -18.33
CA GLY A 172 8.99 -5.99 -19.67
C GLY A 172 10.52 -6.03 -19.74
N THR A 173 11.22 -5.98 -18.59
CA THR A 173 12.68 -6.20 -18.56
C THR A 173 12.97 -7.68 -18.78
N ILE A 174 13.60 -8.01 -19.91
CA ILE A 174 14.03 -9.37 -20.23
C ILE A 174 15.16 -9.77 -19.27
N GLY A 175 15.04 -10.95 -18.65
CA GLY A 175 16.06 -11.46 -17.72
C GLY A 175 16.07 -10.80 -16.34
N PHE A 176 15.00 -10.10 -15.93
CA PHE A 176 14.91 -9.55 -14.58
C PHE A 176 14.92 -10.66 -13.52
N VAL A 177 15.88 -10.59 -12.59
CA VAL A 177 15.99 -11.48 -11.45
C VAL A 177 15.59 -10.73 -10.18
N ASN A 178 14.54 -11.22 -9.50
CA ASN A 178 14.11 -10.66 -8.22
C ASN A 178 14.87 -11.32 -7.06
N TYR A 179 15.97 -10.68 -6.64
CA TYR A 179 16.80 -11.12 -5.51
C TYR A 179 16.08 -11.03 -4.16
N TYR A 180 15.13 -10.12 -3.97
CA TYR A 180 14.41 -9.96 -2.70
C TYR A 180 13.34 -11.02 -2.46
N ASN A 181 12.96 -11.79 -3.48
CA ASN A 181 12.07 -12.93 -3.31
C ASN A 181 12.81 -14.12 -2.67
N VAL A 182 12.63 -14.26 -1.36
CA VAL A 182 13.24 -15.28 -0.48
C VAL A 182 12.25 -16.41 -0.10
N GLY A 183 11.16 -16.56 -0.86
CA GLY A 183 10.11 -17.56 -0.64
C GLY A 183 8.83 -16.95 -0.04
N VAL A 184 7.67 -17.47 -0.45
CA VAL A 184 6.36 -16.86 -0.17
C VAL A 184 6.11 -16.60 1.31
N LEU A 185 6.33 -17.59 2.17
CA LEU A 185 6.13 -17.44 3.62
C LEU A 185 7.07 -16.41 4.23
N SER A 186 8.34 -16.43 3.84
CA SER A 186 9.36 -15.46 4.28
C SER A 186 9.03 -14.06 3.81
N ASN A 187 8.53 -13.90 2.58
CA ASN A 187 8.13 -12.61 2.03
C ASN A 187 6.91 -12.04 2.76
N LEU A 188 5.90 -12.88 3.02
CA LEU A 188 4.74 -12.48 3.82
C LEU A 188 5.13 -12.14 5.25
N HIS A 189 6.03 -12.91 5.87
CA HIS A 189 6.56 -12.62 7.21
C HIS A 189 7.27 -11.26 7.26
N GLN A 190 8.03 -10.89 6.22
CA GLN A 190 8.66 -9.57 6.14
C GLN A 190 7.64 -8.43 6.21
N VAL A 191 6.44 -8.60 5.64
CA VAL A 191 5.38 -7.59 5.64
C VAL A 191 4.52 -7.64 6.91
N PHE A 192 3.97 -8.82 7.22
CA PHE A 192 2.92 -8.97 8.23
C PHE A 192 3.46 -9.32 9.63
N GLY A 193 4.68 -9.85 9.71
CA GLY A 193 5.25 -10.41 10.92
C GLY A 193 4.77 -11.82 11.20
N ASN A 194 4.89 -12.24 12.46
CA ASN A 194 4.39 -13.54 12.91
C ASN A 194 2.85 -13.59 12.89
N TRP A 195 2.30 -14.80 12.98
CA TRP A 195 0.86 -15.04 12.90
C TRP A 195 0.05 -14.30 13.99
N LEU A 196 0.64 -14.02 15.15
CA LEU A 196 -0.02 -13.31 16.25
C LEU A 196 -0.35 -11.86 15.89
N VAL A 197 0.51 -11.23 15.09
CA VAL A 197 0.34 -9.82 14.69
C VAL A 197 -0.11 -9.66 13.25
N ALA A 198 -0.09 -10.72 12.42
CA ALA A 198 -0.26 -10.62 10.98
C ALA A 198 -1.55 -9.88 10.56
N CYS A 199 -2.67 -10.21 11.18
CA CYS A 199 -3.99 -9.62 10.89
C CYS A 199 -4.30 -8.37 11.72
N LEU A 200 -3.42 -7.97 12.64
CA LEU A 200 -3.62 -6.84 13.54
C LEU A 200 -2.80 -5.62 13.07
N PRO A 201 -3.30 -4.39 13.30
CA PRO A 201 -2.57 -3.16 13.00
C PRO A 201 -1.47 -2.89 14.05
N ILE A 202 -0.64 -3.90 14.31
CA ILE A 202 0.52 -3.84 15.21
C ILE A 202 1.78 -3.83 14.37
N TYR A 203 2.66 -2.88 14.64
CA TYR A 203 3.94 -2.73 13.95
C TYR A 203 4.87 -3.92 14.27
N PRO A 204 5.32 -4.70 13.26
CA PRO A 204 6.17 -5.86 13.52
C PRO A 204 7.55 -5.47 14.06
N SER A 205 8.04 -6.20 15.08
CA SER A 205 9.32 -5.88 15.75
C SER A 205 10.55 -6.00 14.83
N HIS A 206 10.49 -6.86 13.81
CA HIS A 206 11.60 -7.07 12.87
C HIS A 206 11.79 -5.94 11.85
N MET A 207 10.87 -4.97 11.77
CA MET A 207 10.96 -3.87 10.81
C MET A 207 12.19 -2.99 11.03
N THR A 208 12.68 -2.85 12.28
CA THR A 208 13.93 -2.12 12.57
C THR A 208 15.13 -2.74 11.88
N ALA A 209 15.18 -4.06 11.74
CA ALA A 209 16.22 -4.76 11.00
C ALA A 209 16.05 -4.55 9.48
N LEU A 210 14.81 -4.62 8.98
CA LEU A 210 14.51 -4.36 7.56
C LEU A 210 14.85 -2.94 7.11
N ARG A 211 14.84 -1.95 8.01
CA ARG A 211 15.32 -0.59 7.70
C ARG A 211 16.81 -0.55 7.35
N GLN A 212 17.59 -1.49 7.87
CA GLN A 212 19.03 -1.53 7.67
C GLN A 212 19.38 -2.32 6.40
N GLN A 213 18.78 -3.50 6.23
CA GLN A 213 19.06 -4.36 5.10
C GLN A 213 17.88 -5.29 4.78
N PHE A 214 17.58 -5.45 3.49
CA PHE A 214 16.58 -6.39 3.01
C PHE A 214 17.21 -7.77 2.80
N PRO A 215 16.58 -8.87 3.27
CA PRO A 215 17.03 -10.21 2.96
C PRO A 215 17.00 -10.46 1.45
N VAL A 216 18.09 -11.05 0.94
CA VAL A 216 18.23 -11.43 -0.48
C VAL A 216 18.39 -12.94 -0.62
N ASN A 217 17.95 -13.46 -1.74
CA ASN A 217 18.12 -14.87 -2.10
C ASN A 217 19.48 -15.07 -2.76
N VAL A 218 20.46 -15.50 -1.97
CA VAL A 218 21.84 -15.71 -2.41
C VAL A 218 21.98 -16.73 -3.55
N LYS A 219 21.04 -17.67 -3.69
CA LYS A 219 21.06 -18.67 -4.78
C LYS A 219 20.76 -18.09 -6.16
N LYS A 220 20.37 -16.81 -6.24
CA LYS A 220 20.07 -16.13 -7.50
C LYS A 220 21.26 -15.33 -8.04
N PHE A 221 22.36 -15.29 -7.32
CA PHE A 221 23.60 -14.61 -7.74
C PHE A 221 24.51 -15.52 -8.57
N ASP A 222 24.26 -16.84 -8.52
CA ASP A 222 24.89 -17.88 -9.34
C ASP A 222 24.06 -18.13 -10.61
#